data_AF-A0A9W5MY93-F1
#
_entry.id   AF-A0A9W5MY93-F1
#
_cell.length_a   1.000
_cell.length_b   1.000
_cell.length_c   1.000
_cell.angle_alpha   90.00
_cell.angle_beta   90.00
_cell.angle_gamma   90.00
#
_symmetry.space_group_name_H-M   'P 1'
#
loop_
_entity.id
_entity.type
_entity.pdbx_description
1 polymer ?
#
loop_
_entity_poly.entity_id
_entity_poly.type
_entity_poly.pdbx_seq_one_letter_code
_entity_poly.pdbx_strand_id
1 'polypeptide(L)' 'MTLTPPLPKSWGKENVKAVKLTCQGNPAYLTEIQISIKADAINAPLSANSFLPQPHPGNCGKTFVIDKAGY' A
#
# COMPACT_ATOMS: atom_id res chain seq x y z
N MET A 1 -14.61 4.25 8.33
CA MET A 1 -13.53 5.05 7.72
C MET A 1 -12.81 4.16 6.73
N THR A 2 -13.24 4.14 5.48
CA THR A 2 -12.67 3.30 4.42
C THR A 2 -11.30 3.88 4.09
N LEU A 3 -10.22 3.19 4.47
CA LEU A 3 -8.87 3.54 4.06
C LEU A 3 -8.72 3.20 2.59
N THR A 4 -9.15 4.12 1.72
CA THR A 4 -8.31 4.36 0.54
C THR A 4 -7.12 5.11 1.10
N PRO A 5 -5.95 4.49 1.29
CA PRO A 5 -4.77 5.25 1.68
C PRO A 5 -4.62 6.40 0.67
N PRO A 6 -4.28 7.63 1.09
CA PRO A 6 -4.35 8.82 0.23
C PRO A 6 -3.35 8.82 -0.93
N LEU A 7 -2.82 7.65 -1.32
CA LEU A 7 -1.98 7.42 -2.49
C LEU A 7 -2.44 8.17 -3.73
N PRO A 8 -3.74 8.16 -4.13
CA PRO A 8 -4.15 8.92 -5.30
C PRO A 8 -3.89 10.43 -5.16
N LYS A 9 -4.01 10.97 -3.94
CA LYS A 9 -3.83 12.39 -3.65
C LYS A 9 -2.35 12.77 -3.55
N SER A 10 -1.53 11.92 -2.96
CA SER A 10 -0.11 12.21 -2.75
C SER A 10 0.76 11.79 -3.94
N TRP A 11 0.42 10.70 -4.62
CA TRP A 11 1.29 10.01 -5.57
C TRP A 11 0.63 9.68 -6.91
N GLY A 12 -0.64 10.00 -7.13
CA GLY A 12 -1.34 9.70 -8.39
C GLY A 12 -2.09 8.35 -8.38
N LYS A 13 -3.17 8.27 -9.15
CA LYS A 13 -4.10 7.11 -9.18
C LYS A 13 -3.43 5.87 -9.76
N GLU A 14 -2.53 6.06 -10.71
CA GLU A 14 -1.74 5.05 -11.40
C GLU A 14 -0.83 4.28 -10.44
N ASN A 15 -0.37 4.93 -9.36
CA ASN A 15 0.60 4.38 -8.42
C ASN A 15 -0.03 3.61 -7.27
N VAL A 16 -1.36 3.55 -7.18
CA VAL A 16 -2.05 2.69 -6.22
C VAL A 16 -1.68 1.22 -6.43
N LYS A 17 -1.42 0.81 -7.67
CA LYS A 17 -0.99 -0.54 -8.02
C LYS A 17 0.45 -0.87 -7.61
N ALA A 18 1.24 0.12 -7.20
CA ALA A 18 2.59 -0.12 -6.68
C ALA A 18 2.58 -0.60 -5.23
N VAL A 19 1.41 -0.60 -4.57
CA VAL A 19 1.25 -1.00 -3.17
C VAL A 19 0.59 -2.36 -3.05
N LYS A 20 1.22 -3.22 -2.25
CA LYS A 20 0.69 -4.51 -1.83
C LYS A 20 0.44 -4.48 -0.33
N LEU A 21 -0.79 -4.84 0.06
CA LEU A 21 -1.20 -4.90 1.46
C LEU A 21 -1.27 -6.36 1.92
N THR A 22 -0.49 -6.70 2.94
CA THR A 22 -0.54 -8.03 3.57
C THR A 22 -1.34 -7.92 4.87
N CYS A 23 -2.32 -8.79 5.03
CA CYS A 23 -3.15 -8.92 6.21
C CYS A 23 -3.14 -10.34 6.75
N GLN A 24 -3.53 -10.47 8.02
CA GLN A 24 -3.71 -11.74 8.72
C GLN A 24 -5.03 -11.76 9.50
N GLY A 25 -5.41 -12.94 10.01
CA GLY A 25 -6.62 -13.13 10.83
C GLY A 25 -7.94 -13.09 10.05
N ASN A 26 -9.03 -13.31 10.80
CA ASN A 26 -10.40 -13.17 10.32
C ASN A 26 -11.28 -12.63 11.47
N PRO A 27 -11.66 -11.34 11.47
CA PRO A 27 -11.53 -10.37 10.38
C PRO A 27 -10.07 -10.01 10.07
N ALA A 28 -9.78 -9.76 8.78
CA ALA A 28 -8.43 -9.46 8.31
C ALA A 28 -7.91 -8.13 8.91
N TYR A 29 -6.74 -8.16 9.54
CA TYR A 29 -6.02 -6.98 10.06
C TYR A 29 -4.69 -6.78 9.33
N LEU A 30 -4.29 -5.52 9.13
CA LEU A 30 -3.08 -5.15 8.38
C LEU A 30 -1.81 -5.53 9.13
N THR A 31 -0.90 -6.24 8.45
CA THR A 31 0.41 -6.64 9.02
C THR A 31 1.60 -6.06 8.26
N GLU A 32 1.47 -5.78 6.95
CA GLU A 32 2.57 -5.24 6.15
C GLU A 32 2.06 -4.39 4.97
N ILE A 33 2.84 -3.37 4.61
CA ILE A 33 2.69 -2.59 3.39
C ILE A 33 3.99 -2.69 2.59
N GLN A 34 3.93 -3.27 1.38
CA GLN A 34 5.04 -3.29 0.44
C GLN A 34 4.79 -2.23 -0.65
N ILE A 35 5.77 -1.35 -0.88
CA ILE A 35 5.71 -0.29 -1.90
C ILE A 35 6.80 -0.53 -2.92
N SER A 36 6.43 -0.68 -4.19
CA SER A 36 7.36 -0.90 -5.28
C SER A 36 7.89 0.43 -5.83
N ILE A 37 9.21 0.62 -5.74
CA ILE A 37 9.92 1.84 -6.16
C ILE A 37 10.88 1.47 -7.30
N LYS A 38 11.00 2.33 -8.31
CA LYS A 38 11.99 2.16 -9.37
C LYS A 38 13.40 2.33 -8.82
N ALA A 39 14.33 1.46 -9.23
CA ALA A 39 15.69 1.48 -8.71
C ALA A 39 16.43 2.80 -8.99
N ASP A 40 16.16 3.43 -10.14
CA ASP A 40 16.73 4.72 -10.54
C ASP A 40 16.21 5.91 -9.71
N ALA A 41 15.08 5.75 -9.02
CA ALA A 41 14.44 6.78 -8.20
C ALA A 41 14.72 6.63 -6.69
N ILE A 42 15.48 5.61 -6.26
CA ILE A 42 15.60 5.24 -4.83
C ILE A 42 16.29 6.30 -3.97
N ASN A 43 17.20 7.08 -4.54
CA ASN A 43 17.99 8.08 -3.83
C ASN A 43 17.37 9.49 -3.88
N ALA A 44 16.16 9.62 -4.43
CA ALA A 44 15.42 10.86 -4.53
C ALA A 44 14.18 10.85 -3.63
N PRO A 45 13.64 12.02 -3.25
CA PRO A 45 12.34 12.09 -2.59
C PRO A 45 11.24 11.38 -3.39
N LEU A 46 10.32 10.72 -2.69
CA LEU A 46 9.19 10.04 -3.34
C LEU A 46 8.29 11.04 -4.08
N SER A 47 8.03 10.73 -5.33
CA SER A 47 7.14 11.49 -6.22
C SER A 47 6.28 10.52 -7.04
N ALA A 48 5.30 11.04 -7.78
CA ALA A 48 4.49 10.23 -8.70
C ALA A 48 5.32 9.45 -9.74
N ASN A 49 6.57 9.86 -10.00
CA ASN A 49 7.46 9.18 -10.94
C ASN A 49 8.29 8.05 -10.31
N SER A 50 8.32 7.96 -8.98
CA SER A 50 9.18 7.04 -8.24
C SER A 50 8.65 5.60 -8.20
N PHE A 51 7.36 5.40 -8.42
CA PHE A 51 6.71 4.10 -8.18
C PHE A 51 6.70 3.22 -9.43
N LEU A 52 6.71 1.91 -9.19
CA LEU A 52 6.59 0.88 -10.22
C LEU A 52 5.32 0.05 -9.98
N PRO A 53 4.28 0.16 -10.81
CA PRO A 53 3.06 -0.63 -10.67
C PRO A 53 3.35 -2.13 -10.68
N GLN A 54 2.70 -2.89 -9.79
CA GLN A 54 2.80 -4.35 -9.73
C GLN A 54 1.43 -5.02 -9.84
N PRO A 55 1.37 -6.28 -10.31
CA PRO A 55 0.10 -6.98 -10.54
C PRO A 55 -0.54 -7.52 -9.25
N HIS A 56 0.18 -7.57 -8.13
CA HIS A 56 -0.25 -8.22 -6.90
C HIS A 56 -0.69 -7.20 -5.83
N PRO A 57 -2.00 -7.00 -5.60
CA PRO A 57 -2.48 -6.04 -4.58
C PRO A 57 -2.35 -6.55 -3.14
N GLY A 58 -2.07 -7.84 -2.94
CA GLY A 58 -1.98 -8.48 -1.61
C GLY A 58 -3.23 -9.28 -1.23
N ASN A 59 -3.39 -9.61 0.05
CA ASN A 59 -4.42 -10.53 0.56
C ASN A 59 -5.45 -9.88 1.51
N CYS A 60 -5.42 -8.56 1.71
CA CYS A 60 -6.29 -7.84 2.64
C CYS A 60 -7.78 -7.75 2.25
N GLY A 61 -8.16 -8.16 1.03
CA GLY A 61 -9.54 -8.02 0.54
C GLY A 61 -9.97 -6.55 0.36
N LYS A 62 -11.29 -6.31 0.34
CA LYS A 62 -11.86 -4.95 0.15
C LYS A 62 -11.84 -4.11 1.43
N THR A 63 -11.85 -4.77 2.58
CA THR A 63 -11.95 -4.14 3.90
C THR A 63 -11.09 -4.92 4.88
N PHE A 64 -10.31 -4.21 5.67
CA PHE A 64 -9.44 -4.77 6.69
C PHE A 64 -9.38 -3.82 7.88
N VAL A 65 -8.93 -4.33 9.01
CA VAL A 65 -8.77 -3.60 10.27
C VAL A 65 -7.37 -3.00 10.32
N ILE A 66 -7.25 -1.74 10.77
CA ILE A 66 -5.98 -1.22 11.25
C ILE A 66 -5.84 -1.65 12.69
N ASP A 67 -4.92 -2.57 12.91
CA ASP A 67 -4.69 -3.15 14.22
C ASP A 67 -4.29 -2.08 15.25
N LYS A 68 -4.76 -2.25 16.48
CA LYS A 68 -4.41 -1.38 17.61
C LYS A 68 -3.38 -2.09 18.48
N ALA A 69 -2.53 -1.32 19.15
CA ALA A 69 -1.60 -1.90 20.12
C ALA A 69 -2.35 -2.63 21.26
N GLY A 70 -1.99 -3.89 21.50
CA GLY A 70 -2.57 -4.75 22.54
C GLY A 70 -2.98 -6.13 21.98
N TYR A 71 -2.92 -7.17 22.81
CA TYR A 71 -3.36 -8.54 22.48
C TYR A 71 -4.57 -8.94 23.33
#